data_AF-A0A0E0DBM9-F1
#
_entry.id   AF-A0A0E0DBM9-F1
#
_cell.length_a   1.000
_cell.length_b   1.000
_cell.length_c   1.000
_cell.angle_alpha   90.00
_cell.angle_beta   90.00
_cell.angle_gamma   90.00
#
_symmetry.space_group_name_H-M   'P 1'
#
loop_
_entity.id
_entity.type
_entity.pdbx_description
1 polymer ?
#
loop_
_entity_poly.entity_id
_entity_poly.type
_entity_poly.pdbx_seq_one_letter_code
_entity_poly.pdbx_strand_id
1 'polypeptide(L)'
;MATWRLRRAAAAIAASSAVVAAGAAWPSASASDPFPAALEAARRRVAQPGAAPPPRAAQRAALAGSTPADPLDVLVVGGGATGCGVALDAATRGLRVGLVEREDFSSGTSSRSTKLIHGDESVELFPTLAKNSHDRSLRGTVVYYDGQMNDSRLNVGLACTAAVVGAAILNYAEVVSLIKDESGERIIGARIRDTLSDVLSAWSGIRPLAMDPSAKNTESISRDHVVFEDYPGLITITGGKWTTYRSMAEDAVNAAIRSGNLKPANGCVTDHLHILGGYGWDPASFTVLAQNYKRMKRTYGGKIIPGAMDSAVSKHLSHAYGTLATQVASIAQNEGLGKRLAHGYPFLEAEVAYCARHEYCESAVDFIARRCRLAFLDTDAAGRALPRIIEILALERKWDKARQKLELQKGKDFLETFKSSKNAQFRDGKHNGQ
;
A
#
# COMPACT_ATOMS: atom_id res chain seq x y z
N MET A 1 17.04 48.74 3.03
CA MET A 1 17.51 50.05 2.55
C MET A 1 18.91 49.89 1.99
N ALA A 2 19.06 49.94 0.68
CA ALA A 2 20.28 50.35 -0.02
C ALA A 2 19.89 50.52 -1.50
N THR A 3 19.91 51.76 -1.97
CA THR A 3 19.61 52.16 -3.34
C THR A 3 20.88 52.78 -3.90
N TRP A 4 21.45 52.25 -4.98
CA TRP A 4 22.43 52.98 -5.80
C TRP A 4 22.22 52.71 -7.28
N ARG A 5 22.22 53.81 -8.05
CA ARG A 5 21.88 53.93 -9.47
C ARG A 5 23.10 53.75 -10.38
N LEU A 6 22.83 53.30 -11.62
CA LEU A 6 23.76 53.26 -12.77
C LEU A 6 24.03 54.63 -13.40
N ARG A 7 25.15 54.77 -14.12
CA ARG A 7 25.28 55.62 -15.32
C ARG A 7 26.10 54.95 -16.44
N ARG A 8 25.46 54.90 -17.62
CA ARG A 8 25.93 55.01 -19.04
C ARG A 8 27.43 55.24 -19.27
N ALA A 9 28.09 54.85 -20.37
CA ALA A 9 27.86 54.06 -21.58
C ALA A 9 29.19 54.09 -22.39
N ALA A 10 29.47 53.08 -23.23
CA ALA A 10 30.08 53.18 -24.58
C ALA A 10 31.05 52.01 -24.94
N ALA A 11 30.76 51.38 -26.09
CA ALA A 11 31.59 50.70 -27.11
C ALA A 11 32.70 49.73 -26.66
N ALA A 12 32.64 48.42 -26.90
CA ALA A 12 32.66 47.62 -28.16
C ALA A 12 34.05 47.00 -28.39
N ILE A 13 34.11 45.67 -28.60
CA ILE A 13 34.95 44.95 -29.58
C ILE A 13 34.50 43.48 -29.61
N ALA A 14 34.27 42.99 -30.84
CA ALA A 14 33.90 41.62 -31.16
C ALA A 14 35.12 40.69 -31.21
N ALA A 15 34.93 39.43 -30.81
CA ALA A 15 35.73 38.31 -31.31
C ALA A 15 34.82 37.08 -31.41
N SER A 16 34.45 36.74 -32.64
CA SER A 16 33.76 35.51 -32.99
C SER A 16 34.75 34.34 -33.06
N SER A 17 34.44 33.25 -32.38
CA SER A 17 34.90 31.92 -32.76
C SER A 17 33.76 30.95 -32.48
N ALA A 18 33.19 30.44 -33.55
CA ALA A 18 32.05 29.56 -33.57
C ALA A 18 32.37 28.23 -32.86
N VAL A 19 31.49 27.83 -31.93
CA VAL A 19 31.27 26.42 -31.62
C VAL A 19 29.80 26.16 -31.93
N VAL A 20 29.59 25.39 -32.99
CA VAL A 20 28.30 24.83 -33.38
C VAL A 20 27.92 23.80 -32.31
N ALA A 21 27.03 24.18 -31.41
CA ALA A 21 26.21 23.23 -30.67
C ALA A 21 24.80 23.35 -31.25
N ALA A 22 24.36 22.29 -31.94
CA ALA A 22 23.02 22.17 -32.49
C ALA A 22 21.98 22.09 -31.35
N GLY A 23 21.67 23.23 -30.74
CA GLY A 23 20.42 23.43 -30.03
C GLY A 23 19.34 23.63 -31.08
N ALA A 24 18.29 22.82 -31.04
CA ALA A 24 17.09 23.04 -31.85
C ALA A 24 16.56 24.45 -31.55
N ALA A 25 16.86 25.40 -32.43
CA ALA A 25 16.32 26.74 -32.36
C ALA A 25 14.81 26.64 -32.58
N TRP A 26 14.02 26.88 -31.53
CA TRP A 26 12.58 27.05 -31.71
C TRP A 26 12.35 28.33 -32.53
N PRO A 27 11.56 28.26 -33.60
CA PRO A 27 11.23 29.46 -34.36
C PRO A 27 10.54 30.47 -33.44
N SER A 28 10.99 31.72 -33.53
CA SER A 28 10.22 32.88 -33.10
C SER A 28 8.82 32.79 -33.72
N ALA A 29 7.79 32.67 -32.88
CA ALA A 29 6.39 32.72 -33.29
C ALA A 29 6.04 34.17 -33.67
N SER A 30 6.35 34.58 -34.90
CA SER A 30 6.04 35.93 -35.41
C SER A 30 5.40 35.95 -36.80
N ALA A 31 4.83 34.84 -37.26
CA ALA A 31 4.05 34.82 -38.49
C ALA A 31 2.71 34.11 -38.28
N SER A 32 1.62 34.80 -38.59
CA SER A 32 0.29 34.24 -38.73
C SER A 32 0.22 33.41 -40.01
N ASP A 33 0.52 32.11 -39.89
CA ASP A 33 0.41 31.18 -41.01
C ASP A 33 -1.07 30.89 -41.35
N PRO A 34 -1.45 30.77 -42.64
CA PRO A 34 -2.80 30.38 -43.02
C PRO A 34 -3.18 29.00 -42.46
N PHE A 35 -4.47 28.83 -42.09
CA PHE A 35 -5.00 27.71 -41.29
C PHE A 35 -4.54 26.29 -41.69
N PRO A 36 -4.42 25.91 -42.99
CA PRO A 36 -3.91 24.58 -43.37
C PRO A 36 -2.43 24.36 -43.05
N ALA A 37 -1.61 25.42 -43.12
CA ALA A 37 -0.17 25.35 -42.86
C ALA A 37 0.13 25.30 -41.35
N ALA A 38 -0.61 26.07 -40.55
CA ALA A 38 -0.47 26.09 -39.08
C ALA A 38 -0.81 24.72 -38.45
N LEU A 39 -1.85 24.04 -38.92
CA LEU A 39 -2.25 22.71 -38.43
C LEU A 39 -1.20 21.63 -38.76
N GLU A 40 -0.68 21.61 -39.98
CA GLU A 40 0.36 20.66 -40.38
C GLU A 40 1.70 20.95 -39.69
N ALA A 41 2.04 22.22 -39.47
CA ALA A 41 3.21 22.61 -38.68
C ALA A 41 3.07 22.16 -37.21
N ALA A 42 1.89 22.34 -36.60
CA ALA A 42 1.62 21.88 -35.24
C ALA A 42 1.71 20.35 -35.13
N ARG A 43 1.10 19.61 -36.07
CA ARG A 43 1.17 18.13 -36.14
C ARG A 43 2.61 17.64 -36.23
N ARG A 44 3.42 18.22 -37.12
CA ARG A 44 4.84 17.87 -37.26
C ARG A 44 5.63 18.12 -35.98
N ARG A 45 5.40 19.24 -35.29
CA ARG A 45 6.09 19.55 -34.02
C ARG A 45 5.74 18.56 -32.90
N VAL A 46 4.46 18.18 -32.78
CA VAL A 46 4.01 17.23 -31.77
C VAL A 46 4.47 15.79 -32.08
N ALA A 47 4.51 15.40 -33.35
CA ALA A 47 4.86 14.05 -33.77
C ALA A 47 6.38 13.78 -33.89
N GLN A 48 7.24 14.77 -33.60
CA GLN A 48 8.70 14.60 -33.66
C GLN A 48 9.21 13.65 -32.57
N PRO A 49 9.99 12.61 -32.91
CA PRO A 49 10.65 11.76 -31.92
C PRO A 49 11.55 12.59 -31.00
N GLY A 50 11.32 12.54 -29.68
CA GLY A 50 12.05 13.36 -28.71
C GLY A 50 11.50 14.78 -28.51
N ALA A 51 10.31 15.09 -29.06
CA ALA A 51 9.61 16.33 -28.75
C ALA A 51 9.39 16.45 -27.23
N ALA A 52 9.98 17.48 -26.63
CA ALA A 52 9.88 17.78 -25.21
C ALA A 52 9.41 19.23 -25.02
N PRO A 53 8.60 19.52 -23.99
CA PRO A 53 8.19 20.89 -23.70
C PRO A 53 9.40 21.75 -23.32
N PRO A 54 9.40 23.06 -23.66
CA PRO A 54 10.45 23.96 -23.24
C PRO A 54 10.65 24.00 -21.72
N PRO A 55 11.90 24.14 -21.23
CA PRO A 55 12.17 24.30 -19.80
C PRO A 55 11.44 25.51 -19.23
N ARG A 56 11.02 25.42 -17.96
CA ARG A 56 10.31 26.50 -17.24
C ARG A 56 11.02 27.87 -17.34
N ALA A 57 12.35 27.88 -17.32
CA ALA A 57 13.13 29.11 -17.44
C ALA A 57 12.89 29.83 -18.78
N ALA A 58 12.80 29.08 -19.88
CA ALA A 58 12.49 29.61 -21.20
C ALA A 58 11.04 30.12 -21.27
N GLN A 59 10.09 29.38 -20.69
CA GLN A 59 8.68 29.79 -20.63
C GLN A 59 8.49 31.09 -19.82
N ARG A 60 9.20 31.22 -18.70
CA ARG A 60 9.20 32.45 -17.89
C ARG A 60 9.77 33.64 -18.66
N ALA A 61 10.86 33.42 -19.41
CA ALA A 61 11.45 34.47 -20.24
C ALA A 61 10.51 34.92 -21.36
N ALA A 62 9.79 33.98 -22.00
CA ALA A 62 8.80 34.29 -23.02
C ALA A 62 7.64 35.13 -22.48
N LEU A 63 7.08 34.77 -21.31
CA LEU A 63 6.03 35.55 -20.66
C LEU A 63 6.53 36.93 -20.19
N ALA A 64 7.73 37.00 -19.62
CA ALA A 64 8.34 38.26 -19.16
C ALA A 64 8.74 39.20 -20.31
N GLY A 65 8.92 38.67 -21.52
CA GLY A 65 9.21 39.44 -22.73
C GLY A 65 8.01 40.19 -23.33
N SER A 66 6.80 39.97 -22.82
CA SER A 66 5.61 40.73 -23.24
C SER A 66 5.73 42.20 -22.83
N THR A 67 5.57 43.12 -23.77
CA THR A 67 5.65 44.58 -23.54
C THR A 67 4.42 45.30 -24.11
N PRO A 68 4.14 46.57 -23.76
CA PRO A 68 3.08 47.33 -24.41
C PRO A 68 3.23 47.47 -25.92
N ALA A 69 4.47 47.40 -26.44
CA ALA A 69 4.75 47.43 -27.88
C ALA A 69 4.62 46.05 -28.55
N ASP A 70 4.59 44.97 -27.76
CA ASP A 70 4.50 43.59 -28.22
C ASP A 70 3.70 42.73 -27.21
N PRO A 71 2.38 42.99 -27.05
CA PRO A 71 1.56 42.35 -26.02
C PRO A 71 1.11 40.93 -26.40
N LEU A 72 0.82 40.10 -25.40
CA LEU A 72 0.06 38.85 -25.62
C LEU A 72 -1.32 39.17 -26.20
N ASP A 73 -1.76 38.37 -27.17
CA ASP A 73 -3.13 38.44 -27.72
C ASP A 73 -4.14 37.85 -26.74
N VAL A 74 -3.76 36.80 -26.01
CA VAL A 74 -4.61 36.12 -25.02
C VAL A 74 -3.78 35.75 -23.79
N LEU A 75 -4.28 36.11 -22.59
CA LEU A 75 -3.76 35.60 -21.32
C LEU A 75 -4.83 34.72 -20.65
N VAL A 76 -4.56 33.42 -20.55
CA VAL A 76 -5.41 32.45 -19.86
C VAL A 76 -5.00 32.38 -18.39
N VAL A 77 -5.97 32.59 -17.49
CA VAL A 77 -5.77 32.46 -16.04
C VAL A 77 -6.43 31.17 -15.56
N GLY A 78 -5.62 30.21 -15.13
CA GLY A 78 -6.03 28.88 -14.68
C GLY A 78 -5.56 27.77 -15.62
N GLY A 79 -4.77 26.83 -15.11
CA GLY A 79 -4.16 25.69 -15.82
C GLY A 79 -4.94 24.38 -15.68
N GLY A 80 -6.26 24.43 -15.49
CA GLY A 80 -7.15 23.28 -15.60
C GLY A 80 -7.40 22.87 -17.05
N ALA A 81 -8.13 21.76 -17.28
CA ALA A 81 -8.42 21.23 -18.62
C ALA A 81 -9.01 22.28 -19.58
N THR A 82 -9.93 23.12 -19.10
CA THR A 82 -10.51 24.22 -19.89
C THR A 82 -9.45 25.26 -20.27
N GLY A 83 -8.65 25.74 -19.31
CA GLY A 83 -7.64 26.76 -19.58
C GLY A 83 -6.54 26.26 -20.50
N CYS A 84 -6.04 25.03 -20.27
CA CYS A 84 -5.08 24.39 -21.17
C CYS A 84 -5.65 24.18 -22.59
N GLY A 85 -6.93 23.80 -22.69
CA GLY A 85 -7.63 23.66 -23.98
C GLY A 85 -7.78 25.00 -24.71
N VAL A 86 -8.17 26.06 -24.01
CA VAL A 86 -8.25 27.43 -24.56
C VAL A 86 -6.88 27.91 -25.03
N ALA A 87 -5.82 27.68 -24.24
CA ALA A 87 -4.48 28.09 -24.62
C ALA A 87 -3.97 27.33 -25.85
N LEU A 88 -4.26 26.03 -25.95
CA LEU A 88 -3.93 25.22 -27.11
C LEU A 88 -4.66 25.69 -28.37
N ASP A 89 -5.99 25.88 -28.31
CA ASP A 89 -6.78 26.35 -29.46
C ASP A 89 -6.37 27.76 -29.91
N ALA A 90 -6.15 28.68 -28.97
CA ALA A 90 -5.68 30.02 -29.29
C ALA A 90 -4.29 30.00 -29.95
N ALA A 91 -3.37 29.18 -29.44
CA ALA A 91 -2.02 29.05 -30.01
C ALA A 91 -2.02 28.40 -31.41
N THR A 92 -2.87 27.40 -31.66
CA THR A 92 -2.97 26.75 -32.98
C THR A 92 -3.64 27.63 -34.03
N ARG A 93 -4.36 28.68 -33.61
CA ARG A 93 -4.88 29.75 -34.49
C ARG A 93 -3.87 30.86 -34.76
N GLY A 94 -2.64 30.73 -34.26
CA GLY A 94 -1.56 31.69 -34.48
C GLY A 94 -1.58 32.90 -33.55
N LEU A 95 -2.35 32.86 -32.45
CA LEU A 95 -2.35 33.93 -31.44
C LEU A 95 -1.14 33.79 -30.51
N ARG A 96 -0.65 34.92 -29.98
CA ARG A 96 0.36 34.97 -28.91
C ARG A 96 -0.33 34.78 -27.57
N VAL A 97 -0.19 33.58 -27.03
CA VAL A 97 -0.92 33.15 -25.83
C VAL A 97 0.03 33.00 -24.63
N GLY A 98 -0.38 33.55 -23.49
CA GLY A 98 0.16 33.18 -22.18
C GLY A 98 -0.86 32.36 -21.39
N LEU A 99 -0.40 31.40 -20.59
CA LEU A 99 -1.21 30.73 -19.58
C LEU A 99 -0.48 30.79 -18.25
N VAL A 100 -1.20 31.20 -17.19
CA VAL A 100 -0.68 31.22 -15.82
C VAL A 100 -1.59 30.41 -14.91
N GLU A 101 -0.98 29.55 -14.09
CA GLU A 101 -1.62 28.77 -13.04
C GLU A 101 -0.99 29.17 -11.70
N ARG A 102 -1.83 29.29 -10.66
CA ARG A 102 -1.41 29.68 -9.32
C ARG A 102 -0.64 28.54 -8.64
N GLU A 103 -1.10 27.30 -8.80
CA GLU A 103 -0.54 26.09 -8.20
C GLU A 103 0.18 25.25 -9.28
N ASP A 104 -0.21 23.99 -9.48
CA ASP A 104 0.26 23.12 -10.59
C ASP A 104 -0.83 22.93 -11.65
N PHE A 105 -0.46 22.55 -12.88
CA PHE A 105 -1.42 22.24 -13.94
C PHE A 105 -2.38 21.12 -13.49
N SER A 106 -3.66 21.28 -13.76
CA SER A 106 -4.74 20.37 -13.34
C SER A 106 -4.97 20.26 -11.81
N SER A 107 -4.25 20.99 -10.95
CA SER A 107 -4.36 20.91 -9.48
C SER A 107 -5.77 21.18 -8.90
N GLY A 108 -6.61 21.89 -9.65
CA GLY A 108 -8.03 22.13 -9.36
C GLY A 108 -8.96 20.97 -9.76
N THR A 109 -10.20 21.28 -10.16
CA THR A 109 -11.24 20.28 -10.46
C THR A 109 -10.84 19.29 -11.56
N SER A 110 -9.97 19.69 -12.49
CA SER A 110 -9.56 18.87 -13.64
C SER A 110 -8.74 17.62 -13.27
N SER A 111 -8.14 17.54 -12.09
CA SER A 111 -7.52 16.30 -11.56
C SER A 111 -8.44 15.53 -10.60
N ARG A 112 -9.61 16.10 -10.27
CA ARG A 112 -10.54 15.63 -9.23
C ARG A 112 -11.90 15.21 -9.81
N SER A 113 -11.96 14.92 -11.12
CA SER A 113 -13.17 14.39 -11.75
C SER A 113 -13.38 12.90 -11.44
N THR A 114 -14.64 12.49 -11.35
CA THR A 114 -15.03 11.07 -11.39
C THR A 114 -14.68 10.51 -12.77
N LYS A 115 -13.72 9.59 -12.84
CA LYS A 115 -13.24 9.00 -14.10
C LYS A 115 -14.27 7.98 -14.61
N LEU A 116 -15.21 8.45 -15.43
CA LEU A 116 -16.32 7.65 -15.98
C LEU A 116 -15.88 6.93 -17.27
N ILE A 117 -16.26 5.65 -17.37
CA ILE A 117 -16.15 4.84 -18.59
C ILE A 117 -17.56 4.66 -19.15
N HIS A 118 -17.74 4.85 -20.46
CA HIS A 118 -19.04 4.72 -21.11
C HIS A 118 -19.54 3.27 -21.14
N GLY A 119 -20.85 3.06 -21.33
CA GLY A 119 -21.49 1.73 -21.25
C GLY A 119 -20.83 0.67 -22.15
N ASP A 120 -20.51 1.01 -23.40
CA ASP A 120 -19.92 0.07 -24.36
C ASP A 120 -18.49 -0.34 -23.98
N GLU A 121 -17.67 0.63 -23.60
CA GLU A 121 -16.29 0.39 -23.13
C GLU A 121 -16.26 -0.41 -21.81
N SER A 122 -17.27 -0.21 -20.94
CA SER A 122 -17.43 -0.99 -19.71
C SER A 122 -17.67 -2.48 -19.99
N VAL A 123 -18.40 -2.79 -21.06
CA VAL A 123 -18.70 -4.17 -21.48
C VAL A 123 -17.48 -4.82 -22.14
N GLU A 124 -16.65 -4.07 -22.85
CA GLU A 124 -15.38 -4.58 -23.38
C GLU A 124 -14.37 -4.89 -22.27
N LEU A 125 -14.23 -3.98 -21.30
CA LEU A 125 -13.30 -4.15 -20.17
C LEU A 125 -13.77 -5.22 -19.18
N PHE A 126 -15.08 -5.38 -19.01
CA PHE A 126 -15.67 -6.34 -18.07
C PHE A 126 -16.80 -7.13 -18.76
N PRO A 127 -16.46 -8.14 -19.60
CA PRO A 127 -17.44 -8.86 -20.41
C PRO A 127 -18.46 -9.69 -19.60
N THR A 128 -18.20 -9.88 -18.31
CA THR A 128 -19.10 -10.54 -17.36
C THR A 128 -20.13 -9.60 -16.73
N LEU A 129 -20.06 -8.28 -16.96
CA LEU A 129 -21.07 -7.33 -16.49
C LEU A 129 -22.40 -7.55 -17.21
N ALA A 130 -23.48 -7.61 -16.42
CA ALA A 130 -24.83 -7.68 -16.96
C ALA A 130 -25.14 -6.40 -17.77
N LYS A 131 -25.37 -6.56 -19.08
CA LYS A 131 -25.64 -5.44 -19.98
C LYS A 131 -27.00 -4.79 -19.71
N ASN A 132 -27.96 -5.57 -19.22
CA ASN A 132 -29.33 -5.15 -18.93
C ASN A 132 -29.77 -5.67 -17.56
N SER A 133 -30.49 -4.84 -16.80
CA SER A 133 -31.19 -5.23 -15.57
C SER A 133 -32.51 -4.45 -15.47
N HIS A 134 -33.63 -5.15 -15.25
CA HIS A 134 -34.98 -4.58 -15.11
C HIS A 134 -35.27 -3.46 -16.12
N ASP A 135 -35.23 -3.80 -17.41
CA ASP A 135 -35.48 -2.93 -18.57
C ASP A 135 -34.57 -1.70 -18.71
N ARG A 136 -33.44 -1.68 -17.99
CA ARG A 136 -32.43 -0.63 -18.09
C ARG A 136 -31.11 -1.19 -18.60
N SER A 137 -30.55 -0.51 -19.59
CA SER A 137 -29.22 -0.79 -20.14
C SER A 137 -28.13 -0.14 -19.30
N LEU A 138 -26.98 -0.82 -19.14
CA LEU A 138 -25.79 -0.26 -18.51
C LEU A 138 -25.37 1.03 -19.24
N ARG A 139 -25.37 2.17 -18.54
CA ARG A 139 -25.02 3.48 -19.12
C ARG A 139 -23.53 3.80 -19.04
N GLY A 140 -22.81 3.16 -18.13
CA GLY A 140 -21.39 3.38 -17.89
C GLY A 140 -20.96 2.82 -16.54
N THR A 141 -19.66 2.83 -16.29
CA THR A 141 -19.04 2.42 -15.03
C THR A 141 -18.16 3.54 -14.48
N VAL A 142 -18.05 3.58 -13.15
CA VAL A 142 -17.09 4.46 -12.47
C VAL A 142 -15.85 3.63 -12.19
N VAL A 143 -14.70 4.07 -12.68
CA VAL A 143 -13.42 3.52 -12.25
C VAL A 143 -12.89 4.38 -11.12
N TYR A 144 -12.76 3.76 -9.96
CA TYR A 144 -12.10 4.34 -8.81
C TYR A 144 -11.01 3.40 -8.33
N TYR A 145 -9.97 3.97 -7.75
CA TYR A 145 -8.91 3.20 -7.11
C TYR A 145 -9.27 3.04 -5.64
N ASP A 146 -9.24 1.80 -5.18
CA ASP A 146 -9.41 1.46 -3.77
C ASP A 146 -8.19 0.70 -3.27
N GLY A 147 -7.92 0.81 -1.98
CA GLY A 147 -6.81 0.11 -1.33
C GLY A 147 -7.22 -1.31 -0.97
N GLN A 148 -6.62 -2.30 -1.61
CA GLN A 148 -6.65 -3.67 -1.09
C GLN A 148 -5.46 -3.88 -0.17
N MET A 149 -5.70 -4.39 1.03
CA MET A 149 -4.64 -4.73 1.97
C MET A 149 -4.88 -6.08 2.64
N ASN A 150 -3.79 -6.74 2.99
CA ASN A 150 -3.83 -7.88 3.87
C ASN A 150 -3.67 -7.38 5.33
N ASP A 151 -4.81 -7.15 5.98
CA ASP A 151 -4.93 -6.67 7.36
C ASP A 151 -4.07 -7.44 8.36
N SER A 152 -4.08 -8.77 8.34
CA SER A 152 -3.30 -9.59 9.28
C SER A 152 -1.79 -9.45 9.06
N ARG A 153 -1.34 -9.35 7.79
CA ARG A 153 0.06 -9.12 7.45
C ARG A 153 0.53 -7.73 7.85
N LEU A 154 -0.29 -6.70 7.60
CA LEU A 154 0.01 -5.34 8.03
C LEU A 154 0.16 -5.27 9.55
N ASN A 155 -0.72 -5.93 10.31
CA ASN A 155 -0.64 -5.96 11.76
C ASN A 155 0.65 -6.62 12.28
N VAL A 156 1.02 -7.77 11.70
CA VAL A 156 2.28 -8.46 12.05
C VAL A 156 3.48 -7.58 11.69
N GLY A 157 3.45 -6.91 10.53
CA GLY A 157 4.47 -5.95 10.12
C GLY A 157 4.63 -4.81 11.10
N LEU A 158 3.53 -4.23 11.60
CA LEU A 158 3.55 -3.19 12.62
C LEU A 158 4.18 -3.67 13.93
N ALA A 159 3.80 -4.84 14.42
CA ALA A 159 4.37 -5.43 15.63
C ALA A 159 5.89 -5.67 15.47
N CYS A 160 6.31 -6.30 14.37
CA CYS A 160 7.73 -6.53 14.11
C CYS A 160 8.51 -5.22 13.96
N THR A 161 7.91 -4.21 13.34
CA THR A 161 8.52 -2.86 13.25
C THR A 161 8.69 -2.25 14.62
N ALA A 162 7.68 -2.32 15.48
CA ALA A 162 7.74 -1.85 16.86
C ALA A 162 8.88 -2.53 17.63
N ALA A 163 9.03 -3.85 17.49
CA ALA A 163 10.13 -4.61 18.09
C ALA A 163 11.50 -4.14 17.59
N VAL A 164 11.65 -3.95 16.28
CA VAL A 164 12.91 -3.50 15.65
C VAL A 164 13.31 -2.09 16.12
N VAL A 165 12.35 -1.19 16.35
CA VAL A 165 12.64 0.15 16.88
C VAL A 165 12.86 0.18 18.41
N GLY A 166 12.78 -0.98 19.08
CA GLY A 166 13.15 -1.14 20.49
C GLY A 166 12.00 -1.42 21.45
N ALA A 167 10.77 -1.64 20.97
CA ALA A 167 9.66 -2.03 21.84
C ALA A 167 9.76 -3.50 22.28
N ALA A 168 9.48 -3.78 23.55
CA ALA A 168 9.25 -5.14 24.01
C ALA A 168 7.81 -5.56 23.65
N ILE A 169 7.67 -6.61 22.85
CA ILE A 169 6.36 -7.15 22.46
C ILE A 169 6.28 -8.64 22.78
N LEU A 170 5.08 -9.10 23.15
CA LEU A 170 4.81 -10.49 23.52
C LEU A 170 3.40 -10.87 23.08
N ASN A 171 3.27 -11.93 22.28
CA ASN A 171 1.99 -12.58 22.00
C ASN A 171 1.71 -13.68 23.04
N TYR A 172 0.48 -14.16 23.13
CA TYR A 172 0.06 -15.15 24.13
C TYR A 172 0.28 -14.68 25.59
N ALA A 173 0.15 -13.39 25.85
CA ALA A 173 0.19 -12.82 27.20
C ALA A 173 -1.17 -12.20 27.55
N GLU A 174 -1.78 -12.67 28.64
CA GLU A 174 -3.06 -12.19 29.15
C GLU A 174 -2.84 -11.19 30.30
N VAL A 175 -3.50 -10.03 30.25
CA VAL A 175 -3.60 -9.13 31.41
C VAL A 175 -4.66 -9.68 32.36
N VAL A 176 -4.23 -10.14 33.53
CA VAL A 176 -5.11 -10.79 34.53
C VAL A 176 -5.69 -9.78 35.51
N SER A 177 -4.93 -8.74 35.85
CA SER A 177 -5.41 -7.64 36.70
C SER A 177 -4.58 -6.37 36.54
N LEU A 178 -5.16 -5.24 36.91
CA LEU A 178 -4.48 -3.94 36.95
C LEU A 178 -3.89 -3.69 38.34
N ILE A 179 -2.74 -3.03 38.39
CA ILE A 179 -2.04 -2.64 39.61
C ILE A 179 -2.29 -1.16 39.84
N LYS A 180 -2.74 -0.81 41.04
CA LYS A 180 -2.92 0.56 41.48
C LYS A 180 -1.76 1.02 42.36
N ASP A 181 -1.57 2.33 42.46
CA ASP A 181 -0.65 2.93 43.43
C ASP A 181 -1.13 2.73 44.87
N GLU A 182 -0.33 3.15 45.85
CA GLU A 182 -0.62 2.96 47.28
C GLU A 182 -1.90 3.67 47.72
N SER A 183 -2.21 4.83 47.10
CA SER A 183 -3.45 5.57 47.33
C SER A 183 -4.67 4.89 46.73
N GLY A 184 -4.46 4.01 45.74
CA GLY A 184 -5.51 3.37 44.97
C GLY A 184 -6.18 4.30 43.96
N GLU A 185 -5.67 5.51 43.73
CA GLU A 185 -6.25 6.54 42.85
C GLU A 185 -5.75 6.45 41.41
N ARG A 186 -4.66 5.72 41.13
CA ARG A 186 -4.06 5.64 39.80
C ARG A 186 -3.67 4.22 39.38
N ILE A 187 -3.90 3.85 38.13
CA ILE A 187 -3.33 2.64 37.54
C ILE A 187 -1.85 2.88 37.22
N ILE A 188 -0.96 2.01 37.74
CA ILE A 188 0.49 2.10 37.56
C ILE A 188 1.12 0.85 36.93
N GLY A 189 0.31 -0.18 36.65
CA GLY A 189 0.81 -1.39 36.01
C GLY A 189 -0.26 -2.45 35.80
N ALA A 190 0.17 -3.63 35.38
CA ALA A 190 -0.69 -4.78 35.17
C ALA A 190 0.05 -6.08 35.52
N ARG A 191 -0.70 -7.08 36.01
CA ARG A 191 -0.22 -8.45 36.15
C ARG A 191 -0.50 -9.19 34.85
N ILE A 192 0.56 -9.73 34.25
CA ILE A 192 0.51 -10.43 32.97
C ILE A 192 0.79 -11.92 33.21
N ARG A 193 -0.04 -12.79 32.63
CA ARG A 193 0.16 -14.24 32.59
C ARG A 193 0.62 -14.63 31.19
N ASP A 194 1.76 -15.32 31.09
CA ASP A 194 2.13 -16.01 29.86
C ASP A 194 1.23 -17.23 29.69
N THR A 195 0.49 -17.25 28.59
CA THR A 195 -0.47 -18.29 28.24
C THR A 195 0.01 -19.14 27.09
N LEU A 196 1.25 -18.99 26.61
CA LEU A 196 1.79 -19.80 25.52
C LEU A 196 1.69 -21.32 25.83
N SER A 197 1.79 -21.70 27.10
CA SER A 197 1.53 -23.06 27.60
C SER A 197 0.06 -23.44 27.71
N ASP A 198 -0.84 -22.46 27.88
CA ASP A 198 -2.21 -22.63 28.38
C ASP A 198 -3.32 -22.27 27.37
N VAL A 199 -3.01 -21.64 26.22
CA VAL A 199 -4.04 -21.29 25.23
C VAL A 199 -4.56 -22.53 24.50
N LEU A 200 -5.79 -22.93 24.84
CA LEU A 200 -6.49 -24.07 24.23
C LEU A 200 -7.20 -23.69 22.91
N SER A 201 -7.81 -22.51 22.80
CA SER A 201 -8.22 -21.81 21.55
C SER A 201 -9.02 -20.55 21.92
N ALA A 202 -9.03 -19.51 21.08
CA ALA A 202 -9.99 -18.40 21.17
C ALA A 202 -10.16 -17.67 19.82
N TRP A 203 -11.40 -17.37 19.43
CA TRP A 203 -11.72 -16.35 18.43
C TRP A 203 -13.14 -15.78 18.65
N SER A 204 -13.28 -14.47 18.49
CA SER A 204 -14.56 -13.79 18.26
C SER A 204 -14.28 -12.53 17.43
N GLY A 205 -15.06 -12.33 16.36
CA GLY A 205 -15.04 -11.10 15.58
C GLY A 205 -16.09 -10.14 16.13
N ILE A 206 -15.72 -9.31 17.10
CA ILE A 206 -16.59 -8.26 17.63
C ILE A 206 -16.14 -6.93 17.03
N ARG A 207 -17.07 -6.19 16.43
CA ARG A 207 -16.81 -4.80 16.05
C ARG A 207 -16.99 -3.93 17.29
N PRO A 208 -15.93 -3.34 17.86
CA PRO A 208 -16.11 -2.35 18.92
C PRO A 208 -16.80 -1.12 18.31
N LEU A 209 -18.06 -0.92 18.66
CA LEU A 209 -18.76 0.33 18.36
C LEU A 209 -18.47 1.28 19.52
N ALA A 210 -17.80 2.39 19.23
CA ALA A 210 -17.61 3.45 20.21
C ALA A 210 -18.93 4.17 20.43
N MET A 211 -19.49 4.08 21.64
CA MET A 211 -20.42 5.11 22.10
C MET A 211 -19.60 6.24 22.69
N ASP A 212 -19.81 7.44 22.19
CA ASP A 212 -19.33 8.65 22.85
C ASP A 212 -20.07 8.78 24.19
N PRO A 213 -19.38 8.76 25.34
CA PRO A 213 -20.00 8.90 26.67
C PRO A 213 -20.80 10.21 26.85
N SER A 214 -20.58 11.21 25.98
CA SER A 214 -21.24 12.50 26.00
C SER A 214 -22.41 12.63 25.01
N ALA A 215 -22.67 11.63 24.16
CA ALA A 215 -23.70 11.69 23.14
C ALA A 215 -25.11 11.33 23.69
N LYS A 216 -26.10 12.19 23.42
CA LYS A 216 -27.50 12.01 23.88
C LYS A 216 -28.33 11.03 23.05
N ASN A 217 -27.88 10.60 21.87
CA ASN A 217 -28.62 9.72 20.95
C ASN A 217 -27.76 8.55 20.44
N THR A 218 -28.31 7.34 20.48
CA THR A 218 -27.69 6.06 20.09
C THR A 218 -27.64 5.81 18.58
N GLU A 219 -28.34 6.60 17.76
CA GLU A 219 -28.42 6.41 16.30
C GLU A 219 -27.31 7.13 15.53
N SER A 220 -26.57 8.04 16.16
CA SER A 220 -25.42 8.73 15.57
C SER A 220 -24.10 8.24 16.17
N ILE A 221 -23.93 6.91 16.24
CA ILE A 221 -22.63 6.30 16.59
C ILE A 221 -21.59 6.83 15.59
N SER A 222 -20.69 7.67 16.10
CA SER A 222 -19.60 8.26 15.33
C SER A 222 -18.84 7.15 14.61
N ARG A 223 -18.55 7.35 13.31
CA ARG A 223 -17.69 6.45 12.54
C ARG A 223 -16.21 6.62 12.88
N ASP A 224 -15.88 7.55 13.78
CA ASP A 224 -14.54 7.90 14.21
C ASP A 224 -14.16 7.15 15.49
N HIS A 225 -12.88 7.23 15.86
CA HIS A 225 -12.40 6.70 17.14
C HIS A 225 -12.58 7.73 18.24
N VAL A 226 -12.66 7.25 19.49
CA VAL A 226 -12.74 8.09 20.69
C VAL A 226 -11.61 7.68 21.62
N VAL A 227 -10.88 8.67 22.16
CA VAL A 227 -9.78 8.48 23.11
C VAL A 227 -10.09 9.26 24.38
N PHE A 228 -10.08 8.59 25.53
CA PHE A 228 -10.37 9.19 26.82
C PHE A 228 -9.64 8.44 27.95
N GLU A 229 -9.57 9.07 29.12
CA GLU A 229 -9.00 8.46 30.32
C GLU A 229 -10.15 7.96 31.21
N ASP A 230 -10.34 6.64 31.26
CA ASP A 230 -11.39 6.00 32.06
C ASP A 230 -11.12 6.09 33.56
N TYR A 231 -9.84 6.03 33.91
CA TYR A 231 -9.32 6.08 35.26
C TYR A 231 -7.95 6.73 35.22
N PRO A 232 -7.50 7.50 36.23
CA PRO A 232 -6.16 8.08 36.22
C PRO A 232 -5.09 7.02 35.90
N GLY A 233 -4.32 7.25 34.84
CA GLY A 233 -3.31 6.32 34.32
C GLY A 233 -3.81 5.22 33.38
N LEU A 234 -5.11 5.19 33.03
CA LEU A 234 -5.72 4.25 32.09
C LEU A 234 -6.35 5.00 30.91
N ILE A 235 -5.65 4.99 29.78
CA ILE A 235 -6.16 5.53 28.51
C ILE A 235 -6.90 4.44 27.75
N THR A 236 -8.13 4.75 27.36
CA THR A 236 -8.99 3.89 26.55
C THR A 236 -9.18 4.49 25.17
N ILE A 237 -9.03 3.65 24.15
CA ILE A 237 -9.37 3.95 22.77
C ILE A 237 -10.41 2.94 22.27
N THR A 238 -11.48 3.43 21.65
CA THR A 238 -12.54 2.59 21.07
C THR A 238 -13.02 3.15 19.73
N GLY A 239 -13.64 2.29 18.91
CA GLY A 239 -14.14 2.64 17.59
C GLY A 239 -13.04 2.73 16.52
N GLY A 240 -13.27 3.59 15.52
CA GLY A 240 -12.35 3.79 14.40
C GLY A 240 -12.38 2.70 13.32
N LYS A 241 -11.44 2.79 12.39
CA LYS A 241 -11.28 1.87 11.25
C LYS A 241 -9.82 1.46 11.10
N TRP A 242 -9.62 0.32 10.45
CA TRP A 242 -8.29 -0.11 10.05
C TRP A 242 -7.57 0.96 9.22
N THR A 243 -8.27 1.67 8.33
CA THR A 243 -7.67 2.73 7.50
C THR A 243 -7.19 3.95 8.29
N THR A 244 -7.63 4.13 9.54
CA THR A 244 -7.27 5.27 10.40
C THR A 244 -6.37 4.89 11.58
N TYR A 245 -5.87 3.65 11.62
CA TYR A 245 -5.14 3.10 12.78
C TYR A 245 -3.93 3.96 13.21
N ARG A 246 -3.21 4.57 12.26
CA ARG A 246 -2.02 5.39 12.57
C ARG A 246 -2.40 6.67 13.33
N SER A 247 -3.45 7.36 12.87
CA SER A 247 -3.98 8.56 13.54
C SER A 247 -4.53 8.20 14.91
N MET A 248 -5.25 7.07 15.00
CA MET A 248 -5.75 6.52 16.26
C MET A 248 -4.62 6.29 17.27
N ALA A 249 -3.51 5.69 16.83
CA ALA A 249 -2.35 5.44 17.68
C ALA A 249 -1.69 6.74 18.14
N GLU A 250 -1.56 7.73 17.26
CA GLU A 250 -1.03 9.05 17.60
C GLU A 250 -1.88 9.76 18.66
N ASP A 251 -3.20 9.74 18.52
CA ASP A 251 -4.12 10.33 19.51
C ASP A 251 -4.05 9.62 20.86
N ALA A 252 -3.99 8.28 20.86
CA ALA A 252 -3.85 7.48 22.08
C ALA A 252 -2.53 7.78 22.81
N VAL A 253 -1.41 7.86 22.08
CA VAL A 253 -0.10 8.19 22.66
C VAL A 253 -0.08 9.63 23.18
N ASN A 254 -0.67 10.58 22.46
CA ASN A 254 -0.80 11.97 22.90
C ASN A 254 -1.62 12.09 24.20
N ALA A 255 -2.70 11.31 24.33
CA ALA A 255 -3.48 11.24 25.56
C ALA A 255 -2.68 10.64 26.72
N ALA A 256 -1.92 9.56 26.48
CA ALA A 256 -1.06 8.94 27.48
C ALA A 256 0.08 9.88 27.95
N ILE A 257 0.69 10.64 27.03
CA ILE A 257 1.71 11.65 27.36
C ILE A 257 1.13 12.71 28.29
N ARG A 258 -0.08 13.22 27.99
CA ARG A 258 -0.78 14.21 28.83
C ARG A 258 -1.12 13.65 30.21
N SER A 259 -1.76 12.48 30.28
CA SER A 259 -2.15 11.84 31.54
C SER A 259 -0.95 11.49 32.42
N GLY A 260 0.14 11.01 31.82
CA GLY A 260 1.36 10.62 32.53
C GLY A 260 2.34 11.76 32.80
N ASN A 261 2.05 12.98 32.35
CA ASN A 261 2.99 14.11 32.35
C ASN A 261 4.38 13.72 31.78
N LEU A 262 4.37 12.92 30.70
CA LEU A 262 5.59 12.40 30.08
C LEU A 262 6.25 13.48 29.23
N LYS A 263 7.58 13.42 29.10
CA LYS A 263 8.38 14.36 28.29
C LYS A 263 9.09 13.62 27.16
N PRO A 264 8.41 13.35 26.03
CA PRO A 264 9.05 12.69 24.90
C PRO A 264 10.14 13.57 24.29
N ALA A 265 11.15 12.95 23.69
CA ALA A 265 12.24 13.67 23.02
C ALA A 265 11.79 14.36 21.72
N ASN A 266 10.72 13.87 21.07
CA ASN A 266 10.20 14.34 19.79
C ASN A 266 8.70 14.07 19.67
N GLY A 267 8.06 14.70 18.68
CA GLY A 267 6.67 14.41 18.29
C GLY A 267 6.53 13.10 17.50
N CYS A 268 5.30 12.78 17.08
CA CYS A 268 5.01 11.63 16.24
C CYS A 268 5.76 11.71 14.91
N VAL A 269 6.37 10.61 14.47
CA VAL A 269 7.12 10.48 13.20
C VAL A 269 6.65 9.28 12.36
N THR A 270 5.53 8.67 12.75
CA THR A 270 5.06 7.39 12.19
C THR A 270 4.52 7.52 10.76
N ASP A 271 4.22 8.73 10.30
CA ASP A 271 3.83 9.04 8.93
C ASP A 271 5.00 9.01 7.94
N HIS A 272 6.24 9.14 8.44
CA HIS A 272 7.48 9.04 7.67
C HIS A 272 8.20 7.70 7.86
N LEU A 273 7.63 6.78 8.64
CA LEU A 273 8.22 5.48 8.93
C LEU A 273 7.53 4.39 8.10
N HIS A 274 8.27 3.76 7.17
CA HIS A 274 7.77 2.54 6.53
C HIS A 274 7.86 1.37 7.51
N ILE A 275 6.87 0.49 7.47
CA ILE A 275 6.93 -0.78 8.19
C ILE A 275 8.07 -1.66 7.67
N LEU A 276 8.49 -2.61 8.49
CA LEU A 276 9.53 -3.57 8.19
C LEU A 276 9.26 -4.28 6.86
N GLY A 277 10.27 -4.30 5.99
CA GLY A 277 10.16 -4.81 4.62
C GLY A 277 9.69 -3.78 3.58
N GLY A 278 9.19 -2.61 3.98
CA GLY A 278 8.72 -1.57 3.06
C GLY A 278 9.83 -0.71 2.43
N TYR A 279 10.93 -0.48 3.15
CA TYR A 279 12.05 0.32 2.63
C TYR A 279 12.73 -0.36 1.44
N GLY A 280 12.85 0.37 0.32
CA GLY A 280 13.51 -0.11 -0.90
C GLY A 280 12.70 -1.13 -1.68
N TRP A 281 11.43 -1.36 -1.31
CA TRP A 281 10.54 -2.21 -2.09
C TRP A 281 9.99 -1.47 -3.31
N ASP A 282 9.92 -2.19 -4.42
CA ASP A 282 9.35 -1.74 -5.69
C ASP A 282 8.46 -2.86 -6.27
N PRO A 283 7.35 -2.55 -6.97
CA PRO A 283 6.48 -3.57 -7.58
C PRO A 283 7.20 -4.59 -8.49
N ALA A 284 8.35 -4.24 -9.08
CA ALA A 284 9.18 -5.14 -9.89
C ALA A 284 10.22 -5.93 -9.07
N SER A 285 10.32 -5.73 -7.75
CA SER A 285 11.28 -6.42 -6.87
C SER A 285 11.16 -7.94 -6.89
N PHE A 286 9.99 -8.48 -7.27
CA PHE A 286 9.82 -9.92 -7.46
C PHE A 286 10.75 -10.50 -8.54
N THR A 287 11.19 -9.69 -9.52
CA THR A 287 12.10 -10.13 -10.57
C THR A 287 13.46 -10.53 -10.01
N VAL A 288 13.96 -9.80 -9.02
CA VAL A 288 15.19 -10.13 -8.27
C VAL A 288 15.08 -11.52 -7.64
N LEU A 289 13.93 -11.83 -7.05
CA LEU A 289 13.69 -13.14 -6.45
C LEU A 289 13.66 -14.25 -7.52
N ALA A 290 12.96 -14.01 -8.63
CA ALA A 290 12.84 -14.98 -9.72
C ALA A 290 14.19 -15.26 -10.42
N GLN A 291 15.07 -14.26 -10.51
CA GLN A 291 16.36 -14.35 -11.18
C GLN A 291 17.46 -14.92 -10.28
N ASN A 292 17.50 -14.51 -9.01
CA ASN A 292 18.64 -14.79 -8.15
C ASN A 292 18.47 -16.00 -7.24
N TYR A 293 17.23 -16.49 -7.07
CA TYR A 293 16.96 -17.60 -6.15
C TYR A 293 16.36 -18.81 -6.87
N LYS A 294 16.80 -19.98 -6.44
CA LYS A 294 16.29 -21.27 -6.87
C LYS A 294 15.43 -21.87 -5.78
N ARG A 295 14.38 -22.53 -6.21
CA ARG A 295 13.47 -23.28 -5.36
C ARG A 295 13.97 -24.71 -5.26
N MET A 296 14.53 -25.08 -4.10
CA MET A 296 14.96 -26.44 -3.85
C MET A 296 13.75 -27.28 -3.42
N LYS A 297 13.33 -28.23 -4.28
CA LYS A 297 12.19 -29.11 -4.03
C LYS A 297 12.65 -30.52 -3.77
N ARG A 298 12.18 -31.13 -2.67
CA ARG A 298 12.31 -32.57 -2.43
C ARG A 298 11.28 -33.33 -3.27
N THR A 299 11.74 -34.27 -4.08
CA THR A 299 10.91 -35.19 -4.86
C THR A 299 10.33 -36.30 -3.99
N TYR A 300 9.37 -37.06 -4.52
CA TYR A 300 8.78 -38.21 -3.82
C TYR A 300 9.83 -39.28 -3.47
N GLY A 301 10.86 -39.45 -4.29
CA GLY A 301 12.01 -40.32 -4.03
C GLY A 301 13.09 -39.72 -3.12
N GLY A 302 12.81 -38.60 -2.44
CA GLY A 302 13.72 -37.99 -1.45
C GLY A 302 14.84 -37.13 -2.04
N LYS A 303 15.08 -37.15 -3.35
CA LYS A 303 16.11 -36.31 -4.02
C LYS A 303 15.68 -34.85 -4.05
N ILE A 304 16.60 -33.94 -3.70
CA ILE A 304 16.40 -32.49 -3.82
C ILE A 304 16.80 -32.06 -5.24
N ILE A 305 15.90 -31.36 -5.92
CA ILE A 305 16.13 -30.82 -7.26
C ILE A 305 16.02 -29.30 -7.25
N PRO A 306 16.95 -28.59 -7.90
CA PRO A 306 16.83 -27.16 -8.13
C PRO A 306 15.75 -26.89 -9.18
N GLY A 307 14.84 -25.97 -8.88
CA GLY A 307 13.91 -25.39 -9.86
C GLY A 307 14.01 -23.87 -9.85
N ALA A 308 13.59 -23.22 -10.94
CA ALA A 308 13.40 -21.78 -10.93
C ALA A 308 12.35 -21.39 -9.88
N MET A 309 12.53 -20.23 -9.26
CA MET A 309 11.46 -19.62 -8.46
C MET A 309 10.43 -19.04 -9.41
N ASP A 310 9.26 -19.66 -9.47
CA ASP A 310 8.23 -19.25 -10.43
C ASP A 310 7.67 -17.86 -10.09
N SER A 311 7.23 -17.13 -11.09
CA SER A 311 6.81 -15.73 -10.94
C SER A 311 5.63 -15.54 -9.99
N ALA A 312 4.76 -16.54 -9.81
CA ALA A 312 3.64 -16.43 -8.87
C ALA A 312 4.13 -16.46 -7.43
N VAL A 313 5.07 -17.36 -7.12
CA VAL A 313 5.76 -17.40 -5.81
C VAL A 313 6.56 -16.13 -5.59
N SER A 314 7.38 -15.71 -6.57
CA SER A 314 8.19 -14.50 -6.42
C SER A 314 7.34 -13.25 -6.16
N LYS A 315 6.24 -13.08 -6.91
CA LYS A 315 5.30 -11.96 -6.70
C LYS A 315 4.66 -12.01 -5.32
N HIS A 316 4.19 -13.19 -4.91
CA HIS A 316 3.63 -13.41 -3.57
C HIS A 316 4.63 -13.03 -2.48
N LEU A 317 5.84 -13.58 -2.52
CA LEU A 317 6.86 -13.29 -1.50
C LEU A 317 7.20 -11.80 -1.46
N SER A 318 7.41 -11.18 -2.62
CA SER A 318 7.70 -9.74 -2.70
C SER A 318 6.55 -8.90 -2.13
N HIS A 319 5.29 -9.22 -2.44
CA HIS A 319 4.13 -8.49 -1.93
C HIS A 319 3.89 -8.73 -0.43
N ALA A 320 4.12 -9.94 0.08
CA ALA A 320 3.80 -10.31 1.46
C ALA A 320 4.89 -9.93 2.48
N TYR A 321 6.15 -9.91 2.04
CA TYR A 321 7.33 -9.70 2.89
C TYR A 321 8.18 -8.49 2.48
N GLY A 322 7.85 -7.82 1.37
CA GLY A 322 8.62 -6.69 0.87
C GLY A 322 10.07 -7.07 0.58
N THR A 323 11.03 -6.28 1.08
CA THR A 323 12.47 -6.57 0.95
C THR A 323 12.95 -7.77 1.77
N LEU A 324 12.20 -8.20 2.80
CA LEU A 324 12.49 -9.40 3.58
C LEU A 324 12.26 -10.70 2.78
N ALA A 325 11.58 -10.62 1.64
CA ALA A 325 11.34 -11.76 0.75
C ALA A 325 12.63 -12.47 0.33
N THR A 326 13.76 -11.75 0.29
CA THR A 326 15.09 -12.30 0.03
C THR A 326 15.53 -13.32 1.09
N GLN A 327 15.17 -13.09 2.36
CA GLN A 327 15.45 -14.01 3.45
C GLN A 327 14.60 -15.28 3.33
N VAL A 328 13.31 -15.13 3.00
CA VAL A 328 12.41 -16.27 2.74
C VAL A 328 12.91 -17.09 1.56
N ALA A 329 13.32 -16.43 0.47
CA ALA A 329 13.89 -17.07 -0.71
C ALA A 329 15.22 -17.80 -0.39
N SER A 330 16.04 -17.23 0.48
CA SER A 330 17.28 -17.85 0.97
C SER A 330 16.99 -19.13 1.76
N ILE A 331 16.00 -19.12 2.67
CA ILE A 331 15.54 -20.32 3.40
C ILE A 331 15.04 -21.37 2.42
N ALA A 332 14.21 -20.98 1.44
CA ALA A 332 13.68 -21.88 0.42
C ALA A 332 14.79 -22.57 -0.40
N GLN A 333 15.89 -21.85 -0.67
CA GLN A 333 17.02 -22.38 -1.41
C GLN A 333 17.94 -23.23 -0.55
N ASN A 334 18.37 -22.71 0.60
CA ASN A 334 19.49 -23.29 1.35
C ASN A 334 19.04 -24.41 2.28
N GLU A 335 17.78 -24.42 2.72
CA GLU A 335 17.26 -25.39 3.69
C GLU A 335 16.33 -26.44 3.05
N GLY A 336 16.18 -26.42 1.72
CA GLY A 336 15.34 -27.39 1.02
C GLY A 336 13.83 -27.20 1.25
N LEU A 337 13.41 -26.02 1.72
CA LEU A 337 12.01 -25.65 2.01
C LEU A 337 11.34 -24.91 0.84
N GLY A 338 11.77 -25.16 -0.40
CA GLY A 338 11.19 -24.56 -1.60
C GLY A 338 9.90 -25.24 -2.09
N LYS A 339 9.40 -26.28 -1.43
CA LYS A 339 8.14 -26.91 -1.86
C LYS A 339 6.96 -25.99 -1.52
N ARG A 340 5.97 -25.94 -2.41
CA ARG A 340 4.68 -25.26 -2.12
C ARG A 340 3.89 -26.09 -1.11
N LEU A 341 3.26 -25.42 -0.16
CA LEU A 341 2.43 -26.05 0.87
C LEU A 341 1.17 -26.71 0.28
N ALA A 342 0.55 -26.07 -0.71
CA ALA A 342 -0.61 -26.57 -1.42
C ALA A 342 -0.48 -26.34 -2.93
N HIS A 343 -1.02 -27.26 -3.72
CA HIS A 343 -1.08 -27.11 -5.18
C HIS A 343 -1.96 -25.91 -5.55
N GLY A 344 -1.56 -25.14 -6.57
CA GLY A 344 -2.31 -23.96 -7.02
C GLY A 344 -2.02 -22.67 -6.24
N TYR A 345 -1.46 -22.76 -5.03
CA TYR A 345 -1.18 -21.61 -4.18
C TYR A 345 0.32 -21.28 -4.14
N PRO A 346 0.71 -19.99 -4.04
CA PRO A 346 2.11 -19.57 -4.08
C PRO A 346 2.84 -19.68 -2.72
N PHE A 347 2.24 -20.31 -1.71
CA PHE A 347 2.80 -20.41 -0.37
C PHE A 347 3.87 -21.51 -0.27
N LEU A 348 5.06 -21.18 0.24
CA LEU A 348 6.19 -22.09 0.42
C LEU A 348 6.31 -22.62 1.84
N GLU A 349 6.94 -23.78 1.98
CA GLU A 349 7.38 -24.31 3.27
C GLU A 349 8.34 -23.34 3.99
N ALA A 350 9.18 -22.63 3.25
CA ALA A 350 10.12 -21.64 3.79
C ALA A 350 9.45 -20.48 4.54
N GLU A 351 8.22 -20.12 4.15
CA GLU A 351 7.44 -19.09 4.86
C GLU A 351 7.11 -19.54 6.28
N VAL A 352 6.86 -20.85 6.50
CA VAL A 352 6.57 -21.39 7.83
C VAL A 352 7.78 -21.20 8.76
N ALA A 353 8.97 -21.58 8.28
CA ALA A 353 10.21 -21.44 9.03
C ALA A 353 10.54 -19.95 9.29
N TYR A 354 10.42 -19.11 8.27
CA TYR A 354 10.63 -17.66 8.40
C TYR A 354 9.69 -17.05 9.46
N CYS A 355 8.38 -17.34 9.37
CA CYS A 355 7.40 -16.78 10.30
C CYS A 355 7.61 -17.27 11.74
N ALA A 356 8.04 -18.52 11.94
CA ALA A 356 8.44 -19.00 13.25
C ALA A 356 9.65 -18.22 13.79
N ARG A 357 10.69 -18.03 12.98
CA ARG A 357 11.93 -17.38 13.45
C ARG A 357 11.79 -15.87 13.65
N HIS A 358 10.98 -15.20 12.83
CA HIS A 358 11.02 -13.74 12.70
C HIS A 358 9.67 -13.04 12.89
N GLU A 359 8.55 -13.77 12.94
CA GLU A 359 7.21 -13.17 13.02
C GLU A 359 6.34 -13.75 14.13
N TYR A 360 6.96 -14.24 15.21
CA TYR A 360 6.26 -14.71 16.43
C TYR A 360 5.17 -15.75 16.14
N CYS A 361 5.39 -16.63 15.15
CA CYS A 361 4.45 -17.70 14.82
C CYS A 361 4.63 -18.87 15.78
N GLU A 362 3.66 -19.10 16.67
CA GLU A 362 3.74 -20.12 17.74
C GLU A 362 2.70 -21.24 17.62
N SER A 363 1.84 -21.17 16.61
CA SER A 363 0.83 -22.20 16.35
C SER A 363 0.62 -22.42 14.86
N ALA A 364 0.09 -23.59 14.49
CA ALA A 364 -0.27 -23.84 13.10
C ALA A 364 -1.36 -22.88 12.61
N VAL A 365 -2.27 -22.46 13.51
CA VAL A 365 -3.33 -21.49 13.24
C VAL A 365 -2.77 -20.09 12.98
N ASP A 366 -1.70 -19.66 13.66
CA ASP A 366 -1.02 -18.39 13.36
C ASP A 366 -0.60 -18.33 11.89
N PHE A 367 -0.02 -19.42 11.41
CA PHE A 367 0.46 -19.48 10.05
C PHE A 367 -0.70 -19.46 9.05
N ILE A 368 -1.58 -20.46 9.09
CA ILE A 368 -2.63 -20.65 8.08
C ILE A 368 -3.69 -19.54 8.07
N ALA A 369 -3.94 -18.91 9.21
CA ALA A 369 -4.98 -17.88 9.33
C ALA A 369 -4.42 -16.46 9.19
N ARG A 370 -3.22 -16.19 9.72
CA ARG A 370 -2.72 -14.80 9.85
C ARG A 370 -1.49 -14.50 9.01
N ARG A 371 -0.59 -15.47 8.80
CA ARG A 371 0.62 -15.26 7.99
C ARG A 371 0.38 -15.45 6.50
N CYS A 372 -0.24 -16.56 6.09
CA CYS A 372 -0.51 -16.84 4.66
C CYS A 372 -2.00 -16.76 4.27
N ARG A 373 -2.92 -16.83 5.24
CA ARG A 373 -4.39 -16.80 5.04
C ARG A 373 -4.95 -17.92 4.16
N LEU A 374 -4.21 -19.01 3.95
CA LEU A 374 -4.68 -20.16 3.16
C LEU A 374 -6.02 -20.71 3.68
N ALA A 375 -6.26 -20.66 5.00
CA ALA A 375 -7.53 -21.09 5.60
C ALA A 375 -8.76 -20.32 5.08
N PHE A 376 -8.59 -19.06 4.66
CA PHE A 376 -9.66 -18.22 4.11
C PHE A 376 -9.82 -18.38 2.59
N LEU A 377 -8.78 -18.86 1.91
CA LEU A 377 -8.77 -19.04 0.47
C LEU A 377 -9.29 -20.42 0.07
N ASP A 378 -8.86 -21.46 0.78
CA ASP A 378 -9.24 -22.86 0.55
C ASP A 378 -8.95 -23.69 1.81
N THR A 379 -10.01 -24.06 2.51
CA THR A 379 -9.96 -24.81 3.77
C THR A 379 -9.46 -26.24 3.57
N ASP A 380 -9.74 -26.86 2.42
CA ASP A 380 -9.29 -28.21 2.12
C ASP A 380 -7.80 -28.22 1.76
N ALA A 381 -7.32 -27.23 1.02
CA ALA A 381 -5.89 -27.03 0.80
C ALA A 381 -5.15 -26.74 2.11
N ALA A 382 -5.70 -25.89 2.98
CA ALA A 382 -5.14 -25.65 4.31
C ALA A 382 -5.07 -26.94 5.14
N GLY A 383 -6.14 -27.74 5.13
CA GLY A 383 -6.20 -29.01 5.83
C GLY A 383 -5.16 -30.02 5.35
N ARG A 384 -4.93 -30.11 4.03
CA ARG A 384 -3.87 -30.96 3.45
C ARG A 384 -2.46 -30.46 3.77
N ALA A 385 -2.25 -29.14 3.85
CA ALA A 385 -0.96 -28.55 4.18
C ALA A 385 -0.61 -28.65 5.67
N LEU A 386 -1.63 -28.73 6.55
CA LEU A 386 -1.51 -28.64 8.00
C LEU A 386 -0.47 -29.59 8.62
N PRO A 387 -0.41 -30.90 8.27
CA PRO A 387 0.60 -31.79 8.85
C PRO A 387 2.04 -31.36 8.55
N ARG A 388 2.29 -30.87 7.33
CA ARG A 388 3.64 -30.42 6.93
C ARG A 388 4.02 -29.10 7.59
N ILE A 389 3.06 -28.20 7.77
CA ILE A 389 3.26 -26.96 8.52
C ILE A 389 3.65 -27.27 9.96
N ILE A 390 2.93 -28.19 10.62
CA ILE A 390 3.20 -28.61 11.99
C ILE A 390 4.58 -29.28 12.11
N GLU A 391 4.98 -30.09 11.13
CA GLU A 391 6.31 -30.71 11.11
C GLU A 391 7.43 -29.66 11.11
N ILE A 392 7.29 -28.61 10.28
CA ILE A 392 8.29 -27.52 10.21
C ILE A 392 8.27 -26.71 11.51
N LEU A 393 7.09 -26.31 12.00
CA LEU A 393 6.97 -25.57 13.27
C LEU A 393 7.53 -26.37 14.45
N ALA A 394 7.29 -27.68 14.49
CA ALA A 394 7.81 -28.55 15.52
C ALA A 394 9.33 -28.62 15.52
N LEU A 395 9.98 -28.52 14.36
CA LEU A 395 11.43 -28.43 14.27
C LEU A 395 11.93 -27.08 14.81
N GLU A 396 11.32 -25.97 14.37
CA GLU A 396 11.70 -24.61 14.77
C GLU A 396 11.49 -24.34 16.27
N ARG A 397 10.45 -24.95 16.85
CA ARG A 397 10.04 -24.76 18.25
C ARG A 397 10.35 -25.93 19.17
N LYS A 398 11.01 -26.97 18.63
CA LYS A 398 11.36 -28.20 19.38
C LYS A 398 10.13 -28.86 20.04
N TRP A 399 9.01 -28.94 19.33
CA TRP A 399 7.78 -29.55 19.86
C TRP A 399 7.85 -31.07 19.89
N ASP A 400 7.39 -31.65 20.99
CA ASP A 400 7.18 -33.08 21.10
C ASP A 400 5.96 -33.57 20.28
N LYS A 401 5.75 -34.89 20.28
CA LYS A 401 4.64 -35.51 19.54
C LYS A 401 3.27 -35.18 20.14
N ALA A 402 3.19 -34.94 21.44
CA ALA A 402 1.94 -34.56 22.09
C ALA A 402 1.48 -33.17 21.62
N ARG A 403 2.38 -32.20 21.60
CA ARG A 403 2.12 -30.85 21.08
C ARG A 403 1.79 -30.87 19.59
N GLN A 404 2.51 -31.65 18.78
CA GLN A 404 2.18 -31.81 17.35
C GLN A 404 0.74 -32.34 17.14
N LYS A 405 0.30 -33.32 17.93
CA LYS A 405 -1.07 -33.86 17.87
C LYS A 405 -2.10 -32.81 18.30
N LEU A 406 -1.80 -32.05 19.35
CA LEU A 406 -2.65 -30.96 19.82
C LEU A 406 -2.81 -29.87 18.76
N GLU A 407 -1.72 -29.43 18.12
CA GLU A 407 -1.77 -28.43 17.05
C GLU A 407 -2.53 -28.93 15.83
N LEU A 408 -2.42 -30.21 15.50
CA LEU A 408 -3.21 -30.81 14.42
C LEU A 408 -4.71 -30.78 14.72
N GLN A 409 -5.10 -31.10 15.96
CA GLN A 409 -6.49 -31.03 16.37
C GLN A 409 -7.00 -29.59 16.34
N LYS A 410 -6.28 -28.64 16.95
CA LYS A 410 -6.64 -27.21 16.94
C LYS A 410 -6.77 -26.66 15.54
N GLY A 411 -5.84 -27.01 14.64
CA GLY A 411 -5.90 -26.58 13.25
C GLY A 411 -7.11 -27.14 12.51
N LYS A 412 -7.48 -28.40 12.75
CA LYS A 412 -8.71 -28.99 12.19
C LYS A 412 -9.96 -28.32 12.73
N ASP A 413 -10.07 -28.17 14.04
CA ASP A 413 -11.21 -27.53 14.69
C ASP A 413 -11.40 -26.10 14.16
N PHE A 414 -10.30 -25.35 14.00
CA PHE A 414 -10.32 -24.02 13.41
C PHE A 414 -10.83 -24.03 11.96
N LEU A 415 -10.37 -24.96 11.11
CA LEU A 415 -10.82 -25.07 9.72
C LEU A 415 -12.30 -25.46 9.60
N GLU A 416 -12.82 -26.28 10.53
CA GLU A 416 -14.24 -26.63 10.58
C GLU A 416 -15.13 -25.40 10.85
N THR A 417 -14.63 -24.37 11.53
CA THR A 417 -15.41 -23.12 11.75
C THR A 417 -15.76 -22.38 10.44
N PHE A 418 -15.01 -22.61 9.36
CA PHE A 418 -15.30 -22.04 8.04
C PHE A 418 -16.31 -22.87 7.24
N LYS A 419 -16.49 -24.15 7.60
CA LYS A 419 -17.45 -25.04 6.98
C LYS A 419 -18.82 -24.77 7.59
N SER A 420 -19.50 -23.76 7.07
CA SER A 420 -20.93 -23.62 7.28
C SER A 420 -21.63 -24.92 6.86
N SER A 421 -22.56 -25.41 7.67
CA SER A 421 -23.43 -26.56 7.34
C SER A 421 -24.22 -26.34 6.03
N LYS A 422 -24.27 -25.12 5.50
CA LYS A 422 -24.86 -24.76 4.20
C LYS A 422 -23.84 -24.69 3.04
N ASN A 423 -22.54 -24.59 3.32
CA ASN A 423 -21.47 -24.47 2.30
C ASN A 423 -20.83 -25.81 1.93
N ALA A 424 -21.18 -26.91 2.61
CA ALA A 424 -20.63 -28.24 2.40
C ALA A 424 -20.98 -28.90 1.04
N GLN A 425 -21.67 -28.19 0.14
CA GLN A 425 -22.05 -28.69 -1.18
C GLN A 425 -21.50 -27.81 -2.31
N PHE A 426 -20.18 -27.62 -2.38
CA PHE A 426 -19.54 -27.32 -3.65
C PHE A 426 -18.86 -28.59 -4.16
N ARG A 427 -19.58 -29.35 -5.00
CA ARG A 427 -19.03 -30.50 -5.72
C ARG A 427 -18.32 -29.99 -6.97
N ASP A 428 -17.00 -30.16 -7.05
CA ASP A 428 -16.17 -29.75 -8.19
C ASP A 428 -16.37 -30.61 -9.46
N GLY A 429 -17.22 -31.64 -9.36
CA GLY A 429 -17.57 -32.55 -10.45
C GLY A 429 -16.43 -33.43 -10.96
N LYS A 430 -15.24 -33.39 -10.37
CA LYS A 430 -14.04 -34.08 -10.89
C LYS A 430 -13.53 -35.22 -10.02
N HIS A 431 -13.94 -35.28 -8.76
CA HIS A 431 -13.46 -36.31 -7.83
C HIS A 431 -14.64 -37.02 -7.16
N ASN A 432 -15.23 -37.98 -7.87
CA ASN A 432 -16.08 -39.00 -7.26
C ASN A 432 -15.18 -40.19 -6.90
N GLY A 433 -14.73 -40.25 -5.65
CA GLY A 433 -14.12 -41.46 -5.09
C GLY A 433 -15.21 -42.46 -4.72
N GLN A 434 -15.10 -43.68 -5.24
CA GLN A 434 -15.68 -44.88 -4.66
C GLN A 434 -14.96 -45.24 -3.35
#